data_AF-A0A2E0U6L7-F1
#
_entry.id   AF-A0A2E0U6L7-F1
#
_cell.length_a   1.000
_cell.length_b   1.000
_cell.length_c   1.000
_cell.angle_alpha   90.00
_cell.angle_beta   90.00
_cell.angle_gamma   90.00
#
_symmetry.space_group_name_H-M   'P 1'
#
loop_
_entity.id
_entity.type
_entity.pdbx_description
1 polymer ?
#
loop_
_entity_poly.entity_id
_entity_poly.type
_entity_poly.pdbx_seq_one_letter_code
_entity_poly.pdbx_strand_id
1 'polypeptide(L)'
;MRRDVRLWCLGVIFALGFPVAAQECSGAPAPETLQSAEKTPQLIDNGFVQFGGYLAMVSYAKSRDDCVKAGVFEDLYMSALDAMPESKMLIWKEWSVSPLDFSLSAASAVEGFGGSCRIKFDLPQAGPPENVRASCDNPMIKSSFRRAWKKLIFAPRTLNEGFKTAKDLEYEIDLEQRIEIR
;
A
#
# COMPACT_ATOMS: atom_id res chain seq x y z
N MET A 1 -36.05 26.32 -55.63
CA MET A 1 -35.73 26.99 -54.35
C MET A 1 -34.69 26.16 -53.60
N ARG A 2 -33.89 26.83 -52.77
CA ARG A 2 -32.58 26.45 -52.20
C ARG A 2 -32.60 25.27 -51.21
N ARG A 3 -31.45 24.57 -51.17
CA ARG A 3 -30.67 23.97 -50.05
C ARG A 3 -31.45 23.30 -48.89
N ASP A 4 -31.06 22.06 -48.57
CA ASP A 4 -30.22 21.81 -47.39
C ASP A 4 -29.61 20.40 -47.40
N VAL A 5 -28.28 20.37 -47.36
CA VAL A 5 -27.45 19.20 -47.03
C VAL A 5 -27.42 19.10 -45.51
N ARG A 6 -27.90 18.00 -44.93
CA ARG A 6 -27.61 17.66 -43.54
C ARG A 6 -27.21 16.20 -43.42
N LEU A 7 -25.89 16.05 -43.41
CA LEU A 7 -25.11 14.89 -42.97
C LEU A 7 -25.52 14.55 -41.51
N TRP A 8 -26.20 13.43 -41.31
CA TRP A 8 -26.43 12.86 -39.98
C TRP A 8 -25.43 11.73 -39.74
N CYS A 9 -24.21 12.10 -39.33
CA CYS A 9 -23.29 11.21 -38.63
C CYS A 9 -23.32 11.59 -37.15
N LEU A 10 -24.25 11.01 -36.40
CA LEU A 10 -24.33 11.02 -34.94
C LEU A 10 -24.89 9.65 -34.58
N GLY A 11 -24.16 8.69 -34.02
CA GLY A 11 -23.02 8.80 -33.13
C GLY A 11 -23.48 8.46 -31.72
N VAL A 12 -23.54 7.16 -31.38
CA VAL A 12 -23.33 6.61 -30.03
C VAL A 12 -22.89 5.15 -30.20
N ILE A 13 -21.58 4.93 -30.38
CA ILE A 13 -21.01 3.61 -30.08
C ILE A 13 -20.85 3.59 -28.56
N PHE A 14 -21.72 2.84 -27.90
CA PHE A 14 -21.58 2.44 -26.51
C PHE A 14 -20.35 1.52 -26.41
N ALA A 15 -19.17 2.10 -26.23
CA ALA A 15 -17.97 1.35 -25.92
C ALA A 15 -18.01 0.99 -24.42
N LEU A 16 -18.49 -0.21 -24.12
CA LEU A 16 -18.34 -0.85 -22.82
C LEU A 16 -16.84 -1.00 -22.51
N GLY A 17 -16.46 -0.59 -21.30
CA GLY A 17 -15.09 -0.50 -20.80
C GLY A 17 -14.34 -1.82 -20.86
N PHE A 18 -13.42 -1.91 -21.81
CA PHE A 18 -12.19 -2.67 -21.70
C PHE A 18 -11.09 -1.69 -21.26
N PRO A 19 -10.04 -2.15 -20.55
CA PRO A 19 -8.84 -1.33 -20.40
C PRO A 19 -8.38 -0.99 -21.81
N VAL A 20 -8.35 0.30 -22.13
CA VAL A 20 -7.85 0.79 -23.41
C VAL A 20 -6.40 0.33 -23.46
N ALA A 21 -6.15 -0.71 -24.25
CA ALA A 21 -4.81 -1.18 -24.55
C ALA A 21 -3.97 0.05 -24.90
N ALA A 22 -2.94 0.29 -24.09
CA ALA A 22 -1.87 1.27 -24.26
C ALA A 22 -2.14 2.23 -25.42
N GLN A 23 -2.84 3.34 -25.16
CA GLN A 23 -2.79 4.46 -26.09
C GLN A 23 -1.30 4.78 -26.22
N GLU A 24 -0.72 4.58 -27.41
CA GLU A 24 0.66 4.92 -27.69
C GLU A 24 0.81 6.44 -27.52
N CYS A 25 1.07 6.84 -26.30
CA CYS A 25 1.30 8.22 -25.93
C CYS A 25 2.64 8.62 -26.51
N SER A 26 2.61 9.34 -27.62
CA SER A 26 3.82 9.88 -28.22
C SER A 26 4.39 10.95 -27.30
N GLY A 27 5.44 10.62 -26.54
CA GLY A 27 6.12 11.56 -25.65
C GLY A 27 7.08 10.88 -24.68
N ALA A 28 8.08 11.62 -24.21
CA ALA A 28 8.93 11.18 -23.10
C ALA A 28 8.31 11.63 -21.77
N PRO A 29 8.32 10.78 -20.72
CA PRO A 29 7.86 11.18 -19.39
C PRO A 29 8.67 12.37 -18.87
N ALA A 30 7.97 13.36 -18.33
CA ALA A 30 8.63 14.50 -17.70
C ALA A 30 9.41 14.05 -16.44
N PRO A 31 10.55 14.68 -16.09
CA PRO A 31 11.41 14.26 -14.98
C PRO A 31 10.69 14.15 -13.63
N GLU A 32 9.70 15.02 -13.36
CA GLU A 32 8.90 14.99 -12.15
C GLU A 32 8.03 13.73 -12.03
N THR A 33 7.63 13.15 -13.17
CA THR A 33 6.87 11.89 -13.22
C THR A 33 7.78 10.74 -12.81
N LEU A 34 8.99 10.70 -13.38
CA LEU A 34 9.97 9.68 -13.08
C LEU A 34 10.41 9.74 -11.61
N GLN A 35 10.63 10.94 -11.06
CA GLN A 35 10.91 11.12 -9.63
C GLN A 35 9.75 10.63 -8.74
N SER A 36 8.51 10.87 -9.16
CA SER A 36 7.33 10.39 -8.43
C SER A 36 7.20 8.86 -8.50
N ALA A 37 7.68 8.24 -9.59
CA ALA A 37 7.64 6.80 -9.84
C ALA A 37 8.81 6.02 -9.23
N GLU A 38 9.96 6.66 -8.99
CA GLU A 38 11.24 6.02 -8.65
C GLU A 38 11.18 5.07 -7.44
N LYS A 39 10.34 5.37 -6.45
CA LYS A 39 10.27 4.61 -5.19
C LYS A 39 9.38 3.38 -5.27
N THR A 40 8.48 3.31 -6.24
CA THR A 40 7.49 2.23 -6.33
C THR A 40 8.14 0.88 -6.67
N PRO A 41 9.07 0.78 -7.66
CA PRO A 41 9.79 -0.47 -7.92
C PRO A 41 10.51 -1.01 -6.69
N GLN A 42 11.20 -0.13 -5.94
CA GLN A 42 11.91 -0.55 -4.72
C GLN A 42 10.98 -1.15 -3.67
N LEU A 43 9.74 -0.64 -3.54
CA LEU A 43 8.76 -1.24 -2.63
C LEU A 43 8.34 -2.63 -3.09
N ILE A 44 8.12 -2.81 -4.40
CA ILE A 44 7.75 -4.09 -5.00
C ILE A 44 8.90 -5.10 -4.82
N ASP A 45 10.13 -4.73 -5.19
CA ASP A 45 11.33 -5.57 -5.10
C ASP A 45 11.64 -5.99 -3.66
N ASN A 46 11.36 -5.12 -2.68
CA ASN A 46 11.52 -5.44 -1.27
C ASN A 46 10.44 -6.39 -0.73
N GLY A 47 9.39 -6.66 -1.50
CA GLY A 47 8.27 -7.53 -1.16
C GLY A 47 7.07 -6.80 -0.56
N PHE A 48 7.00 -5.46 -0.62
CA PHE A 48 5.83 -4.67 -0.20
C PHE A 48 4.87 -4.42 -1.36
N VAL A 49 4.55 -5.49 -2.08
CA VAL A 49 3.86 -5.45 -3.38
C VAL A 49 2.49 -4.80 -3.30
N GLN A 50 1.67 -5.12 -2.29
CA GLN A 50 0.34 -4.52 -2.15
C GLN A 50 0.41 -3.01 -1.93
N PHE A 51 1.41 -2.55 -1.17
CA PHE A 51 1.58 -1.12 -0.93
C PHE A 51 2.11 -0.40 -2.18
N GLY A 52 3.13 -0.95 -2.83
CA GLY A 52 3.67 -0.41 -4.09
C GLY A 52 2.61 -0.35 -5.20
N GLY A 53 1.87 -1.44 -5.40
CA GLY A 53 0.79 -1.51 -6.38
C GLY A 53 -0.37 -0.56 -6.07
N TYR A 54 -0.74 -0.39 -4.79
CA TYR A 54 -1.73 0.62 -4.40
C TYR A 54 -1.27 2.04 -4.76
N LEU A 55 -0.01 2.39 -4.50
CA LEU A 55 0.55 3.69 -4.88
C LEU A 55 0.53 3.89 -6.40
N ALA A 56 0.88 2.85 -7.17
CA ALA A 56 0.81 2.87 -8.62
C ALA A 56 -0.63 3.10 -9.12
N MET A 57 -1.60 2.35 -8.61
CA MET A 57 -3.02 2.48 -8.96
C MET A 57 -3.56 3.89 -8.67
N VAL A 58 -3.27 4.44 -7.48
CA VAL A 58 -3.72 5.78 -7.10
C VAL A 58 -3.08 6.84 -7.99
N SER A 59 -1.80 6.68 -8.34
CA SER A 59 -1.08 7.60 -9.21
C SER A 59 -1.60 7.54 -10.64
N TYR A 60 -1.87 6.34 -11.16
CA TYR A 60 -2.55 6.12 -12.43
C TYR A 60 -3.90 6.86 -12.48
N ALA A 61 -4.75 6.66 -11.47
CA ALA A 61 -6.06 7.31 -11.40
C ALA A 61 -5.97 8.85 -11.36
N LYS A 62 -4.93 9.40 -10.71
CA LYS A 62 -4.66 10.85 -10.68
C LYS A 62 -4.10 11.39 -12.00
N SER A 63 -3.41 10.55 -12.77
CA SER A 63 -2.79 10.91 -14.04
C SER A 63 -3.70 10.73 -15.26
N ARG A 64 -4.99 10.44 -15.09
CA ARG A 64 -5.93 10.16 -16.18
C ARG A 64 -5.98 11.19 -17.32
N ASP A 65 -5.67 12.45 -17.02
CA ASP A 65 -5.71 13.57 -17.99
C ASP A 65 -4.36 13.77 -18.71
N ASP A 66 -3.31 13.02 -18.32
CA ASP A 66 -1.96 13.02 -18.90
C ASP A 66 -1.55 11.59 -19.24
N CYS A 67 -1.72 11.22 -20.50
CA CYS A 67 -1.62 9.83 -20.92
C CYS A 67 -0.18 9.27 -20.81
N VAL A 68 0.86 10.10 -20.95
CA VAL A 68 2.27 9.68 -20.75
C VAL A 68 2.50 9.35 -19.28
N LYS A 69 2.00 10.18 -18.36
CA LYS A 69 2.09 9.91 -16.92
C LYS A 69 1.28 8.69 -16.51
N ALA A 70 0.07 8.55 -17.06
CA ALA A 70 -0.78 7.40 -16.84
C ALA A 70 -0.04 6.10 -17.23
N GLY A 71 0.57 6.06 -18.42
CA GLY A 71 1.33 4.89 -18.88
C GLY A 71 2.42 4.45 -17.90
N VAL A 72 3.22 5.38 -17.36
CA VAL A 72 4.27 5.06 -16.37
C VAL A 72 3.69 4.38 -15.12
N PHE A 73 2.58 4.88 -14.60
CA PHE A 73 1.96 4.31 -13.40
C PHE A 73 1.15 3.04 -13.69
N GLU A 74 0.65 2.88 -14.92
CA GLU A 74 0.02 1.64 -15.38
C GLU A 74 1.04 0.50 -15.44
N ASP A 75 2.22 0.74 -16.02
CA ASP A 75 3.29 -0.26 -16.08
C ASP A 75 3.72 -0.71 -14.68
N LEU A 76 3.85 0.24 -13.74
CA LEU A 76 4.13 -0.06 -12.34
C LEU A 76 3.02 -0.86 -11.67
N TYR A 77 1.77 -0.56 -12.01
CA TYR A 77 0.61 -1.27 -11.48
C TYR A 77 0.56 -2.72 -12.00
N MET A 78 0.81 -2.93 -13.30
CA MET A 78 0.88 -4.26 -13.90
C MET A 78 2.06 -5.06 -13.34
N SER A 79 3.22 -4.44 -13.18
CA SER A 79 4.38 -5.06 -12.52
C SER A 79 4.07 -5.50 -11.09
N ALA A 80 3.31 -4.69 -10.33
CA ALA A 80 2.87 -5.09 -9.00
C ALA A 80 1.88 -6.27 -9.03
N LEU A 81 0.97 -6.33 -10.01
CA LEU A 81 0.05 -7.46 -10.18
C LEU A 81 0.80 -8.77 -10.45
N ASP A 82 1.80 -8.73 -11.31
CA ASP A 82 2.63 -9.90 -11.64
C ASP A 82 3.47 -10.36 -10.44
N ALA A 83 3.96 -9.42 -9.63
CA ALA A 83 4.75 -9.70 -8.43
C ALA A 83 3.91 -10.07 -7.19
N MET A 84 2.57 -10.04 -7.26
CA MET A 84 1.69 -10.35 -6.12
C MET A 84 2.04 -11.66 -5.37
N PRO A 85 2.39 -12.77 -6.05
CA PRO A 85 2.78 -14.02 -5.38
C PRO A 85 4.05 -13.90 -4.51
N GLU A 86 4.89 -12.90 -4.77
CA GLU A 86 6.16 -12.68 -4.07
C GLU A 86 6.05 -11.73 -2.89
N SER A 87 4.83 -11.24 -2.60
CA SER A 87 4.61 -10.32 -1.49
C SER A 87 5.00 -10.94 -0.15
N LYS A 88 5.76 -10.16 0.64
CA LYS A 88 6.11 -10.45 2.03
C LYS A 88 5.14 -9.83 3.03
N MET A 89 4.12 -9.11 2.57
CA MET A 89 3.12 -8.52 3.46
C MET A 89 2.21 -9.62 4.04
N LEU A 90 2.00 -9.56 5.35
CA LEU A 90 1.15 -10.49 6.10
C LEU A 90 -0.30 -10.03 6.08
N ILE A 91 -1.23 -10.97 6.00
CA ILE A 91 -2.66 -10.66 6.08
C ILE A 91 -3.10 -10.61 7.53
N TRP A 92 -3.69 -9.49 7.93
CA TRP A 92 -4.33 -9.33 9.24
C TRP A 92 -5.68 -8.65 9.07
N LYS A 93 -6.77 -9.35 9.44
CA LYS A 93 -8.15 -8.94 9.16
C LYS A 93 -8.32 -8.67 7.65
N GLU A 94 -8.73 -7.45 7.29
CA GLU A 94 -8.94 -6.99 5.92
C GLU A 94 -7.73 -6.20 5.36
N TRP A 95 -6.59 -6.24 6.06
CA TRP A 95 -5.39 -5.46 5.74
C TRP A 95 -4.22 -6.36 5.33
N SER A 96 -3.37 -5.85 4.45
CA SER A 96 -2.01 -6.33 4.28
C SER A 96 -1.07 -5.47 5.12
N VAL A 97 -0.20 -6.11 5.90
CA VAL A 97 0.70 -5.43 6.85
C VAL A 97 2.13 -5.88 6.58
N SER A 98 3.10 -4.96 6.57
CA SER A 98 4.51 -5.34 6.49
C SER A 98 4.89 -6.25 7.67
N PRO A 99 5.88 -7.15 7.52
CA PRO A 99 6.42 -7.89 8.65
C PRO A 99 6.88 -6.95 9.77
N LEU A 100 6.64 -7.35 11.01
CA LEU A 100 7.12 -6.61 12.17
C LEU A 100 8.60 -6.88 12.36
N ASP A 101 9.42 -5.85 12.12
CA ASP A 101 10.82 -5.85 12.54
C ASP A 101 10.90 -5.40 14.00
N PHE A 102 11.10 -6.37 14.89
CA PHE A 102 11.16 -6.16 16.33
C PHE A 102 12.44 -6.79 16.89
N SER A 103 13.30 -5.94 17.44
CA SER A 103 14.43 -6.36 18.26
C SER A 103 14.22 -5.94 19.71
N LEU A 104 14.42 -6.89 20.62
CA LEU A 104 14.47 -6.59 22.05
C LEU A 104 15.78 -5.88 22.38
N SER A 105 15.71 -4.91 23.30
CA SER A 105 16.92 -4.34 23.86
C SER A 105 17.68 -5.40 24.66
N ALA A 106 19.01 -5.27 24.77
CA ALA A 106 19.83 -6.22 25.53
C ALA A 106 19.34 -6.39 26.99
N ALA A 107 18.86 -5.31 27.62
CA ALA A 107 18.29 -5.36 28.97
C ALA A 107 17.00 -6.19 29.05
N SER A 108 16.17 -6.17 28.00
CA SER A 108 14.92 -6.95 27.90
C SER A 108 15.16 -8.40 27.46
N ALA A 109 16.34 -8.74 26.94
CA ALA A 109 16.68 -10.11 26.54
C ALA A 109 17.19 -10.95 27.73
N VAL A 110 17.74 -10.31 28.77
CA VAL A 110 18.46 -10.99 29.86
C VAL A 110 17.55 -11.61 30.92
N GLU A 111 16.37 -11.06 31.22
CA GLU A 111 15.52 -11.59 32.32
C GLU A 111 14.38 -12.54 31.90
N GLY A 112 14.45 -13.15 30.70
CA GLY A 112 13.44 -14.13 30.29
C GLY A 112 12.05 -13.51 30.11
N PHE A 113 11.99 -12.37 29.42
CA PHE A 113 10.78 -11.56 29.28
C PHE A 113 9.71 -12.25 28.44
N GLY A 114 8.66 -12.74 29.12
CA GLY A 114 7.32 -12.91 28.59
C GLY A 114 6.41 -11.76 29.05
N GLY A 115 5.26 -11.61 28.41
CA GLY A 115 4.26 -10.60 28.78
C GLY A 115 3.32 -10.26 27.63
N SER A 116 2.15 -9.72 27.97
CA SER A 116 1.17 -9.30 26.97
C SER A 116 1.31 -7.82 26.64
N CYS A 117 1.05 -7.46 25.39
CA CYS A 117 0.96 -6.09 24.91
C CYS A 117 -0.29 -5.90 24.06
N ARG A 118 -1.10 -4.91 24.42
CA ARG A 118 -2.20 -4.41 23.59
C ARG A 118 -1.78 -3.14 22.88
N ILE A 119 -1.86 -3.14 21.55
CA ILE A 119 -1.56 -1.99 20.70
C ILE A 119 -2.85 -1.43 20.12
N LYS A 120 -3.08 -0.13 20.32
CA LYS A 120 -4.17 0.65 19.73
C LYS A 120 -3.66 1.65 18.71
N PHE A 121 -4.32 1.78 17.56
CA PHE A 121 -3.89 2.68 16.49
C PHE A 121 -5.02 2.99 15.51
N ASP A 122 -4.77 3.98 14.64
CA ASP A 122 -5.66 4.38 13.55
C ASP A 122 -4.98 4.20 12.20
N LEU A 123 -5.77 3.99 11.15
CA LEU A 123 -5.34 3.92 9.76
C LEU A 123 -6.15 4.93 8.92
N PRO A 124 -5.65 6.17 8.74
CA PRO A 124 -6.35 7.19 7.96
C PRO A 124 -6.13 7.06 6.45
N GLN A 125 -5.02 6.44 6.04
CA GLN A 125 -4.66 6.13 4.65
C GLN A 125 -3.75 4.90 4.62
N ALA A 126 -3.50 4.34 3.42
CA ALA A 126 -2.49 3.31 3.27
C ALA A 126 -1.12 3.90 3.64
N GLY A 127 -0.30 3.13 4.35
CA GLY A 127 0.98 3.57 4.88
C GLY A 127 1.10 3.31 6.39
N PRO A 128 1.86 4.13 7.11
CA PRO A 128 2.11 3.91 8.53
C PRO A 128 0.90 4.23 9.40
N PRO A 129 0.72 3.52 10.53
CA PRO A 129 -0.38 3.77 11.45
C PRO A 129 -0.18 5.06 12.25
N GLU A 130 -1.28 5.69 12.60
CA GLU A 130 -1.31 6.90 13.43
C GLU A 130 -1.84 6.62 14.84
N ASN A 131 -1.65 7.59 15.75
CA ASN A 131 -2.13 7.52 17.13
C ASN A 131 -1.75 6.26 17.92
N VAL A 132 -0.62 5.62 17.56
CA VAL A 132 -0.16 4.36 18.15
C VAL A 132 0.08 4.48 19.66
N ARG A 133 -0.66 3.68 20.43
CA ARG A 133 -0.59 3.52 21.89
C ARG A 133 -0.33 2.06 22.22
N ALA A 134 0.59 1.81 23.14
CA ALA A 134 0.90 0.48 23.63
C ALA A 134 0.57 0.40 25.12
N SER A 135 -0.15 -0.63 25.53
CA SER A 135 -0.37 -1.01 26.92
C SER A 135 0.19 -2.40 27.12
N CYS A 136 1.26 -2.53 27.90
CA CYS A 136 1.91 -3.81 28.13
C CYS A 136 2.01 -4.03 29.63
N ASP A 137 1.84 -5.28 30.06
CA ASP A 137 2.02 -5.67 31.45
C ASP A 137 3.47 -5.48 31.88
N ASN A 138 4.38 -5.69 30.92
CA ASN A 138 5.79 -5.40 31.10
C ASN A 138 6.15 -4.00 30.56
N PRO A 139 6.56 -3.04 31.42
CA PRO A 139 6.84 -1.68 30.98
C PRO A 139 8.10 -1.57 30.12
N MET A 140 9.04 -2.52 30.20
CA MET A 140 10.31 -2.46 29.46
C MET A 140 10.11 -2.65 27.95
N ILE A 141 9.14 -3.48 27.54
CA ILE A 141 8.88 -3.79 26.12
C ILE A 141 7.96 -2.75 25.44
N LYS A 142 7.20 -1.99 26.23
CA LYS A 142 6.20 -1.02 25.75
C LYS A 142 6.75 -0.03 24.73
N SER A 143 7.93 0.55 25.00
CA SER A 143 8.51 1.57 24.13
C SER A 143 9.01 0.99 22.80
N SER A 144 9.59 -0.21 22.84
CA SER A 144 10.06 -0.95 21.68
C SER A 144 8.89 -1.34 20.77
N PHE A 145 7.82 -1.93 21.33
CA PHE A 145 6.63 -2.30 20.55
C PHE A 145 5.98 -1.08 19.92
N ARG A 146 5.78 0.00 20.68
CA ARG A 146 5.23 1.24 20.13
C ARG A 146 6.06 1.78 18.96
N ARG A 147 7.39 1.69 19.03
CA ARG A 147 8.30 2.18 17.98
C ARG A 147 8.27 1.26 16.75
N ALA A 148 8.30 -0.04 16.95
CA ALA A 148 8.23 -1.01 15.86
C ALA A 148 6.88 -0.90 15.12
N TRP A 149 5.78 -0.77 15.86
CA TRP A 149 4.45 -0.65 15.27
C TRP A 149 4.28 0.60 14.40
N LYS A 150 4.88 1.73 14.81
CA LYS A 150 4.88 2.97 14.01
C LYS A 150 5.60 2.85 12.67
N LYS A 151 6.46 1.83 12.50
CA LYS A 151 7.20 1.59 11.25
C LYS A 151 6.48 0.61 10.32
N LEU A 152 5.43 -0.06 10.81
CA LEU A 152 4.64 -0.96 9.97
C LEU A 152 3.98 -0.18 8.84
N ILE A 153 3.82 -0.84 7.70
CA ILE A 153 3.11 -0.32 6.53
C ILE A 153 1.85 -1.15 6.35
N PHE A 154 0.71 -0.45 6.27
CA PHE A 154 -0.60 -1.05 5.98
C PHE A 154 -1.03 -0.73 4.56
N ALA A 155 -1.60 -1.70 3.87
CA ALA A 155 -2.16 -1.55 2.54
C ALA A 155 -3.50 -2.29 2.42
N PRO A 156 -4.33 -1.96 1.42
CA PRO A 156 -5.47 -2.78 1.05
C PRO A 156 -5.04 -4.22 0.79
N ARG A 157 -5.90 -5.18 1.14
CA ARG A 157 -5.61 -6.60 0.96
C ARG A 157 -5.44 -6.96 -0.51
N THR A 158 -6.23 -6.35 -1.38
CA THR A 158 -6.14 -6.51 -2.83
C THR A 158 -5.87 -5.18 -3.51
N LEU A 159 -5.20 -5.22 -4.66
CA LEU A 159 -4.77 -4.00 -5.36
C LEU A 159 -5.95 -3.20 -5.95
N ASN A 160 -7.05 -3.87 -6.29
CA ASN A 160 -8.25 -3.23 -6.85
C ASN A 160 -9.18 -2.64 -5.77
N GLU A 161 -8.90 -2.87 -4.49
CA GLU A 161 -9.68 -2.30 -3.40
C GLU A 161 -9.15 -0.90 -3.07
N GLY A 162 -10.06 0.07 -3.05
CA GLY A 162 -9.75 1.38 -2.47
C GLY A 162 -9.39 1.26 -0.99
N PHE A 163 -8.55 2.17 -0.50
CA PHE A 163 -8.22 2.23 0.91
C PHE A 163 -9.43 2.67 1.75
N LYS A 164 -9.74 1.92 2.81
CA LYS A 164 -10.77 2.27 3.80
C LYS A 164 -10.08 2.85 5.03
N THR A 165 -10.66 3.87 5.65
CA THR A 165 -10.16 4.37 6.92
C THR A 165 -10.61 3.46 8.07
N ALA A 166 -9.79 3.33 9.10
CA ALA A 166 -10.14 2.61 10.32
C ALA A 166 -9.62 3.32 11.56
N LYS A 167 -10.40 3.26 12.64
CA LYS A 167 -10.08 3.90 13.93
C LYS A 167 -10.18 2.91 15.07
N ASP A 168 -9.45 3.19 16.14
CA ASP A 168 -9.45 2.41 17.39
C ASP A 168 -9.17 0.92 17.14
N LEU A 169 -8.32 0.62 16.15
CA LEU A 169 -7.90 -0.74 15.88
C LEU A 169 -7.06 -1.27 17.04
N GLU A 170 -7.31 -2.51 17.41
CA GLU A 170 -6.64 -3.18 18.50
C GLU A 170 -5.97 -4.48 18.03
N TYR A 171 -4.72 -4.66 18.45
CA TYR A 171 -3.93 -5.87 18.27
C TYR A 171 -3.36 -6.31 19.62
N GLU A 172 -3.60 -7.56 20.00
CA GLU A 172 -3.01 -8.17 21.19
C GLU A 172 -1.83 -9.05 20.79
N ILE A 173 -0.70 -8.79 21.41
CA ILE A 173 0.54 -9.54 21.26
C ILE A 173 0.72 -10.29 22.57
N ASP A 174 0.69 -11.60 22.48
CA ASP A 174 1.04 -12.46 23.61
C ASP A 174 2.45 -13.03 23.42
N LEU A 175 3.33 -12.74 24.37
CA LEU A 175 4.68 -13.29 24.43
C LEU A 175 4.73 -14.40 25.48
N GLU A 176 3.85 -15.39 25.37
CA GLU A 176 3.88 -16.60 26.22
C GLU A 176 5.06 -17.53 25.88
N GLN A 177 5.80 -17.26 24.82
CA GLN A 177 6.98 -18.02 24.43
C GLN A 177 8.17 -17.10 24.25
N ARG A 178 9.32 -17.48 24.84
CA ARG A 178 10.63 -16.88 24.62
C ARG A 178 10.76 -16.49 23.15
N ILE A 179 10.89 -15.19 22.89
CA ILE A 179 11.24 -14.71 21.55
C ILE A 179 12.63 -15.29 21.25
N GLU A 180 12.69 -16.34 20.43
CA GLU A 180 13.96 -16.77 19.86
C GLU A 180 14.47 -15.63 18.98
N ILE A 181 15.54 -15.00 19.47
CA ILE A 181 16.32 -14.01 18.74
C ILE A 181 16.95 -14.75 17.56
N ARG A 182 16.51 -14.46 16.34
CA ARG A 182 17.29 -14.76 15.12
C ARG A 182 18.27 -13.63 14.84
#